data_AF-A0A662DIB0-F1
#
_entry.id   AF-A0A662DIB0-F1
#
_cell.length_a   1.000
_cell.length_b   1.000
_cell.length_c   1.000
_cell.angle_alpha   90.00
_cell.angle_beta   90.00
_cell.angle_gamma   90.00
#
_symmetry.space_group_name_H-M   'P 1'
#
loop_
_entity.id
_entity.type
_entity.pdbx_description
1 polymer ?
#
loop_
_entity_poly.entity_id
_entity_poly.type
_entity_poly.pdbx_seq_one_letter_code
_entity_poly.pdbx_strand_id
1 'polypeptide(L)'
;GGAMVISLQEKKVLNECQTILSALALSVPVFLREFFSYFLPTALSVLGWALGSFYLCLRILVIGVKVVFVILVGRKSPVQNWGQEKISKKKEKIKFKNIVRRGWENSIKPLKRILITIPLAVFIIFELEGLGVFRYLALVAGGIGLSSEVVPVIASYIISPIMGLSMLAALYQQGNILLNEALKTMLLTSLFHLPVITLRFLGTYYLGVYGPRLGIKLAAISFALSILVYIGCLFVILVI
;
A
#
# COMPACT_ATOMS: atom_id res chain seq x y z
N GLY A 1 -14.16 3.51 -10.73
CA GLY A 1 -12.76 3.48 -11.19
C GLY A 1 -12.36 2.10 -11.64
N GLY A 2 -11.81 1.27 -10.74
CA GLY A 2 -11.22 -0.04 -11.09
C GLY A 2 -12.12 -0.98 -11.89
N ALA A 3 -13.40 -1.12 -11.51
CA ALA A 3 -14.36 -1.96 -12.25
C ALA A 3 -14.56 -1.55 -13.72
N MET A 4 -14.46 -0.25 -14.04
CA MET A 4 -14.55 0.25 -15.42
C MET A 4 -13.29 -0.15 -16.22
N VAL A 5 -12.11 -0.03 -15.62
CA VAL A 5 -10.83 -0.44 -16.25
C VAL A 5 -10.85 -1.93 -16.58
N ILE A 6 -11.40 -2.77 -15.69
CA ILE A 6 -11.51 -4.22 -15.93
C ILE A 6 -12.53 -4.52 -17.03
N SER A 7 -13.68 -3.85 -17.04
CA SER A 7 -14.65 -4.03 -18.13
C SER A 7 -14.09 -3.66 -19.51
N LEU A 8 -13.14 -2.73 -19.58
CA LEU A 8 -12.45 -2.36 -20.81
C LEU A 8 -11.39 -3.41 -21.18
N GLN A 9 -10.73 -4.02 -20.19
CA GLN A 9 -9.83 -5.14 -20.42
C GLN A 9 -10.55 -6.41 -20.87
N GLU A 10 -11.69 -6.75 -20.26
CA GLU A 10 -12.52 -7.89 -20.65
C GLU A 10 -13.02 -7.76 -22.09
N LYS A 11 -13.25 -6.52 -22.55
CA LYS A 11 -13.56 -6.19 -23.94
C LYS A 11 -12.32 -6.18 -24.86
N LYS A 12 -11.14 -6.56 -24.36
CA LYS A 12 -9.84 -6.52 -25.06
C LYS A 12 -9.44 -5.13 -25.59
N VAL A 13 -10.04 -4.07 -25.05
CA VAL A 13 -9.72 -2.68 -25.39
C VAL A 13 -8.43 -2.23 -24.70
N LEU A 14 -8.11 -2.82 -23.54
CA LEU A 14 -6.91 -2.55 -22.77
C LEU A 14 -6.03 -3.80 -22.65
N ASN A 15 -4.73 -3.64 -22.87
CA ASN A 15 -3.73 -4.65 -22.55
C ASN A 15 -3.45 -4.69 -21.04
N GLU A 16 -2.95 -5.83 -20.54
CA GLU A 16 -2.67 -6.04 -19.11
C GLU A 16 -1.81 -4.91 -18.49
N CYS A 17 -0.80 -4.44 -19.22
CA CYS A 17 0.07 -3.35 -18.79
C CYS A 17 -0.71 -2.02 -18.63
N GLN A 18 -1.60 -1.70 -19.57
CA GLN A 18 -2.41 -0.48 -19.52
C GLN A 18 -3.47 -0.54 -18.40
N THR A 19 -4.02 -1.73 -18.12
CA THR A 19 -4.91 -1.96 -16.96
C THR A 19 -4.17 -1.68 -15.66
N ILE A 20 -2.94 -2.18 -15.51
CA ILE A 20 -2.08 -1.95 -14.33
C ILE A 20 -1.77 -0.45 -14.16
N LEU A 21 -1.38 0.23 -15.24
CA LEU A 21 -1.07 1.66 -15.23
C LEU A 21 -2.31 2.50 -14.89
N SER A 22 -3.46 2.16 -15.46
CA SER A 22 -4.73 2.82 -15.17
C SER A 22 -5.17 2.60 -13.72
N ALA A 23 -4.95 1.40 -13.18
CA ALA A 23 -5.22 1.08 -11.78
C ALA A 23 -4.33 1.88 -10.81
N LEU A 24 -3.03 1.98 -11.11
CA LEU A 24 -2.09 2.81 -10.36
C LEU A 24 -2.48 4.29 -10.44
N ALA A 25 -2.79 4.81 -11.63
CA ALA A 25 -3.23 6.20 -11.80
C ALA A 25 -4.50 6.52 -11.00
N LEU A 26 -5.48 5.61 -11.00
CA LEU A 26 -6.71 5.77 -10.21
C LEU A 26 -6.48 5.75 -8.70
N SER A 27 -5.38 5.16 -8.24
CA SER A 27 -5.03 5.15 -6.82
C SER A 27 -4.45 6.48 -6.34
N VAL A 28 -3.84 7.28 -7.24
CA VAL A 28 -3.16 8.53 -6.90
C VAL A 28 -4.10 9.57 -6.25
N PRO A 29 -5.30 9.87 -6.80
CA PRO A 29 -6.22 10.82 -6.16
C PRO A 29 -6.74 10.33 -4.80
N VAL A 30 -6.92 9.01 -4.66
CA VAL A 30 -7.36 8.39 -3.41
C VAL A 30 -6.29 8.58 -2.33
N PHE A 31 -5.03 8.29 -2.68
CA PHE A 31 -3.90 8.50 -1.78
C PHE A 31 -3.68 9.97 -1.42
N LEU A 32 -3.84 10.90 -2.38
CA LEU A 32 -3.78 12.34 -2.10
C LEU A 32 -4.86 12.75 -1.08
N ARG A 33 -6.09 12.28 -1.26
CA ARG A 33 -7.18 12.56 -0.31
C ARG A 33 -6.88 11.97 1.08
N GLU A 34 -6.43 10.73 1.16
CA GLU A 34 -6.03 10.11 2.42
C GLU A 34 -4.85 10.83 3.09
N PHE A 35 -3.88 11.29 2.29
CA PHE A 35 -2.74 12.04 2.78
C PHE A 35 -3.18 13.33 3.46
N PHE A 36 -3.99 14.15 2.79
CA PHE A 36 -4.46 15.42 3.34
C PHE A 36 -5.48 15.26 4.47
N SER A 37 -6.45 14.35 4.34
CA SER A 37 -7.51 14.21 5.35
C SER A 37 -7.09 13.40 6.58
N TYR A 38 -6.27 12.36 6.43
CA TYR A 38 -5.97 11.44 7.52
C TYR A 38 -4.51 11.52 7.95
N PHE A 39 -3.55 11.39 7.03
CA PHE A 39 -2.15 11.33 7.45
C PHE A 39 -1.61 12.65 7.97
N LEU A 40 -1.97 13.78 7.36
CA LEU A 40 -1.50 15.09 7.78
C LEU A 40 -1.86 15.42 9.24
N PRO A 41 -3.13 15.37 9.67
CA PRO A 41 -3.47 15.65 11.06
C PRO A 41 -2.93 14.60 12.03
N THR A 42 -2.99 13.31 11.66
CA THR A 42 -2.61 12.24 12.59
C THR A 42 -1.10 12.15 12.78
N ALA A 43 -0.30 12.28 11.71
CA ALA A 43 1.15 12.23 11.80
C ALA A 43 1.71 13.45 12.53
N LEU A 44 1.18 14.65 12.26
CA LEU A 44 1.62 15.86 12.97
C LEU A 44 1.23 15.83 14.45
N SER A 45 0.02 15.34 14.77
CA SER A 45 -0.43 15.25 16.16
C SER A 45 0.34 14.22 16.98
N VAL A 46 0.77 13.11 16.37
CA VAL A 46 1.44 12.02 17.08
C VAL A 46 2.96 12.22 17.13
N LEU A 47 3.59 12.56 16.02
CA LEU A 47 5.06 12.61 15.89
C LEU A 47 5.67 13.99 16.14
N GLY A 48 4.85 15.04 16.20
CA GLY A 48 5.32 16.42 16.22
C GLY A 48 5.90 16.87 14.88
N TRP A 49 6.43 18.10 14.84
CA TRP A 49 6.81 18.76 13.59
C TRP A 49 7.98 18.09 12.86
N ALA A 50 9.03 17.69 13.59
CA ALA A 50 10.25 17.14 13.00
C ALA A 50 10.02 15.76 12.36
N LEU A 51 9.60 14.79 13.16
CA LEU A 51 9.36 13.43 12.69
C LEU A 51 8.13 13.33 11.78
N GLY A 52 7.07 14.10 12.06
CA GLY A 52 5.87 14.14 11.23
C GLY A 52 6.15 14.67 9.82
N SER A 53 6.92 15.75 9.69
CA SER A 53 7.31 16.30 8.38
C SER A 53 8.09 15.26 7.55
N PHE A 54 9.07 14.60 8.15
CA PHE A 54 9.85 13.57 7.45
C PHE A 54 8.98 12.39 7.01
N TYR A 55 8.07 11.91 7.87
CA TYR A 55 7.12 10.84 7.51
C TYR A 55 6.22 11.23 6.32
N LEU A 56 5.73 12.47 6.32
CA LEU A 56 4.89 12.98 5.26
C LEU A 56 5.66 13.14 3.94
N CYS A 57 6.86 13.72 3.98
CA CYS A 57 7.76 13.84 2.83
C CYS A 57 8.06 12.48 2.22
N LEU A 58 8.32 11.48 3.05
CA LEU A 58 8.60 10.14 2.60
C LEU A 58 7.38 9.48 1.91
N ARG A 59 6.17 9.66 2.48
CA ARG A 59 4.92 9.20 1.85
C ARG A 59 4.68 9.87 0.51
N ILE A 60 4.90 11.18 0.41
CA ILE A 60 4.80 11.93 -0.85
C ILE A 60 5.81 11.39 -1.86
N LEU A 61 7.05 11.13 -1.45
CA LEU A 61 8.10 10.62 -2.33
C LEU A 61 7.70 9.27 -2.94
N VAL A 62 7.18 8.33 -2.12
CA VAL A 62 6.67 7.05 -2.61
C VAL A 62 5.55 7.24 -3.65
N ILE A 63 4.61 8.17 -3.41
CA ILE A 63 3.53 8.46 -4.36
C ILE A 63 4.10 9.06 -5.65
N GLY A 64 5.02 10.03 -5.52
CA GLY A 64 5.68 10.68 -6.65
C GLY A 64 6.41 9.67 -7.55
N VAL A 65 7.18 8.76 -6.96
CA VAL A 65 7.87 7.69 -7.71
C VAL A 65 6.87 6.79 -8.45
N LYS A 66 5.75 6.43 -7.81
CA LYS A 66 4.69 5.65 -8.48
C LYS A 66 4.07 6.42 -9.65
N VAL A 67 3.80 7.71 -9.50
CA VAL A 67 3.27 8.57 -10.58
C VAL A 67 4.26 8.66 -11.74
N VAL A 68 5.53 8.93 -11.46
CA VAL A 68 6.59 9.00 -12.47
C VAL A 68 6.71 7.66 -13.20
N PHE A 69 6.69 6.54 -12.48
CA PHE A 69 6.69 5.21 -13.09
C PHE A 69 5.50 5.01 -14.04
N VAL A 70 4.30 5.39 -13.62
CA VAL A 70 3.09 5.30 -14.47
C VAL A 70 3.22 6.14 -15.73
N ILE A 71 3.76 7.36 -15.63
CA ILE A 71 3.95 8.25 -16.78
C ILE A 71 5.00 7.69 -17.75
N LEU A 72 6.15 7.24 -17.23
CA LEU A 72 7.26 6.74 -18.05
C LEU A 72 6.89 5.45 -18.80
N VAL A 73 6.27 4.50 -18.11
CA VAL A 73 5.85 3.22 -18.71
C VAL A 73 4.59 3.42 -19.57
N GLY A 74 3.69 4.32 -19.17
CA GLY A 74 2.52 4.70 -19.94
C GLY A 74 2.87 5.35 -21.28
N ARG A 75 3.88 6.23 -21.31
CA ARG A 75 4.34 6.89 -22.54
C ARG A 75 4.96 5.91 -23.56
N LYS A 76 5.53 4.80 -23.08
CA LYS A 76 6.09 3.73 -23.94
C LYS A 76 5.06 2.72 -24.42
N SER A 77 3.86 2.70 -23.84
CA SER A 77 2.79 1.82 -24.31
C SER A 77 2.17 2.42 -25.58
N PRO A 78 2.04 1.65 -26.67
CA PRO A 78 1.39 2.13 -27.88
C PRO A 78 -0.05 2.56 -27.55
N VAL A 79 -0.39 3.79 -27.92
CA VAL A 79 -1.77 4.29 -27.88
C VAL A 79 -2.54 3.46 -28.89
N GLN A 80 -3.40 2.55 -28.42
CA GLN A 80 -4.33 1.88 -29.32
C GLN A 80 -5.39 2.93 -29.69
N ASN A 81 -5.43 3.26 -30.98
CA ASN A 81 -6.39 4.22 -31.54
C ASN A 81 -7.78 3.93 -30.96
N TRP A 82 -8.37 4.93 -30.31
CA TRP A 82 -9.78 4.93 -29.91
C TRP A 82 -10.65 5.01 -31.17
N GLY A 83 -10.57 3.99 -32.01
CA GLY A 83 -11.50 3.77 -33.12
C GLY A 83 -12.84 3.40 -32.51
N GLN A 84 -13.68 4.42 -32.28
CA GLN A 84 -15.13 4.36 -32.08
C GLN A 84 -15.70 2.97 -31.84
N GLU A 85 -15.45 2.37 -30.67
CA GLU A 85 -16.21 1.19 -30.30
C GLU A 85 -17.57 1.66 -29.81
N LYS A 86 -18.59 1.49 -30.67
CA LYS A 86 -20.00 1.70 -30.36
C LYS A 86 -20.26 1.05 -29.02
N ILE A 87 -20.44 1.87 -27.98
CA ILE A 87 -21.07 1.45 -26.73
C ILE A 87 -22.45 0.95 -27.17
N SER A 88 -22.56 -0.36 -27.40
CA SER A 88 -23.83 -1.00 -27.63
C SER A 88 -24.61 -0.84 -26.33
N LYS A 89 -25.32 0.28 -26.22
CA LYS A 89 -26.39 0.49 -25.27
C LYS A 89 -27.51 -0.45 -25.71
N LYS A 90 -27.30 -1.76 -25.54
CA LYS A 90 -28.42 -2.68 -25.45
C LYS A 90 -29.09 -2.31 -24.12
N LYS A 91 -30.02 -1.34 -24.18
CA LYS A 91 -31.03 -1.13 -23.15
C LYS A 91 -31.92 -2.38 -23.16
N GLU A 92 -31.39 -3.50 -22.69
CA GLU A 92 -32.25 -4.57 -22.25
C GLU A 92 -33.07 -4.00 -21.10
N LYS A 93 -34.39 -4.13 -21.20
CA LYS A 93 -35.30 -3.88 -20.07
C LYS A 93 -35.04 -4.99 -19.04
N ILE A 94 -33.97 -4.85 -18.26
CA ILE A 94 -33.56 -5.85 -17.29
C ILE A 94 -34.45 -5.66 -16.05
N LYS A 95 -35.25 -6.68 -15.72
CA LYS A 95 -36.11 -6.70 -14.53
C LYS A 95 -35.28 -6.39 -13.27
N PHE A 96 -35.81 -5.55 -12.38
CA PHE A 96 -35.15 -5.09 -11.14
C PHE A 96 -34.59 -6.26 -10.30
N LYS A 97 -35.34 -7.38 -10.24
CA LYS A 97 -34.91 -8.63 -9.57
C LYS A 97 -33.59 -9.21 -10.12
N ASN A 98 -33.37 -9.12 -11.44
CA ASN A 98 -32.14 -9.61 -12.07
C ASN A 98 -30.96 -8.65 -11.87
N ILE A 99 -31.23 -7.34 -11.74
CA ILE A 99 -30.21 -6.33 -11.42
C ILE A 99 -29.75 -6.49 -9.97
N VAL A 100 -30.70 -6.62 -9.03
CA VAL A 100 -30.40 -6.85 -7.61
C VAL A 100 -29.68 -8.17 -7.42
N ARG A 101 -30.13 -9.26 -8.07
CA ARG A 101 -29.44 -10.56 -7.99
C ARG A 101 -28.02 -10.53 -8.56
N ARG A 102 -27.82 -9.91 -9.74
CA ARG A 102 -26.47 -9.74 -10.31
C ARG A 102 -25.59 -8.85 -9.45
N GLY A 103 -26.13 -7.74 -8.92
CA GLY A 103 -25.40 -6.85 -8.01
C GLY A 103 -24.98 -7.58 -6.74
N TRP A 104 -25.86 -8.42 -6.19
CA TRP A 104 -25.61 -9.24 -5.02
C TRP A 104 -24.54 -10.32 -5.28
N GLU A 105 -24.68 -11.10 -6.35
CA GLU A 105 -23.71 -12.15 -6.73
C GLU A 105 -22.33 -11.56 -7.06
N ASN A 106 -22.29 -10.37 -7.68
CA ASN A 106 -21.04 -9.67 -7.99
C ASN A 106 -20.40 -9.02 -6.75
N SER A 107 -21.18 -8.66 -5.74
CA SER A 107 -20.66 -8.08 -4.48
C SER A 107 -20.21 -9.16 -3.50
N ILE A 108 -20.90 -10.31 -3.46
CA ILE A 108 -20.63 -11.38 -2.50
C ILE A 108 -19.30 -12.10 -2.78
N LYS A 109 -18.88 -12.18 -4.05
CA LYS A 109 -17.60 -12.81 -4.44
C LYS A 109 -16.39 -12.05 -3.85
N PRO A 110 -16.25 -10.72 -4.05
CA PRO A 110 -15.25 -9.91 -3.34
C PRO A 110 -15.38 -10.02 -1.82
N LEU A 111 -16.61 -9.93 -1.28
CA LEU A 111 -16.84 -9.94 0.17
C LEU A 111 -16.39 -11.25 0.82
N LYS A 112 -16.69 -12.40 0.20
CA LYS A 112 -16.23 -13.72 0.67
C LYS A 112 -14.71 -13.85 0.59
N ARG A 113 -14.07 -13.27 -0.43
CA ARG A 113 -12.60 -13.24 -0.53
C ARG A 113 -11.98 -12.35 0.55
N ILE A 114 -12.57 -11.19 0.85
CA ILE A 114 -12.16 -10.31 1.95
C ILE A 114 -12.28 -11.05 3.29
N LEU A 115 -13.43 -11.69 3.53
CA LEU A 115 -13.74 -12.43 4.76
C LEU A 115 -12.75 -13.56 5.03
N ILE A 116 -12.17 -14.17 3.99
CA ILE A 116 -11.18 -15.25 4.13
C ILE A 116 -9.77 -14.68 4.21
N THR A 117 -9.41 -13.72 3.35
CA THR A 117 -8.01 -13.30 3.18
C THR A 117 -7.51 -12.46 4.36
N ILE A 118 -8.36 -11.60 4.94
CA ILE A 118 -7.96 -10.78 6.09
C ILE A 118 -7.62 -11.64 7.33
N PRO A 119 -8.51 -12.51 7.84
CA PRO A 119 -8.19 -13.30 9.01
C PRO A 119 -7.05 -14.29 8.74
N LEU A 120 -6.95 -14.84 7.52
CA LEU A 120 -5.81 -15.68 7.14
C LEU A 120 -4.49 -14.91 7.20
N ALA A 121 -4.45 -13.68 6.68
CA ALA A 121 -3.25 -12.83 6.76
C ALA A 121 -2.89 -12.49 8.21
N VAL A 122 -3.88 -12.16 9.05
CA VAL A 122 -3.66 -11.89 10.47
C VAL A 122 -3.15 -13.14 11.20
N PHE A 123 -3.71 -14.31 10.91
CA PHE A 123 -3.28 -15.58 11.46
C PHE A 123 -1.82 -15.91 11.09
N ILE A 124 -1.45 -15.72 9.82
CA ILE A 124 -0.07 -15.89 9.36
C ILE A 124 0.87 -14.96 10.13
N ILE A 125 0.50 -13.69 10.30
CA ILE A 125 1.34 -12.72 11.02
C ILE A 125 1.52 -13.14 12.49
N PHE A 126 0.44 -13.60 13.13
CA PHE A 126 0.47 -14.08 14.51
C PHE A 126 1.35 -15.34 14.66
N GLU A 127 1.32 -16.26 13.70
CA GLU A 127 2.22 -17.42 13.69
C GLU A 127 3.68 -17.01 13.44
N LEU A 128 3.94 -16.04 12.56
CA LEU A 128 5.28 -15.47 12.40
C LEU A 128 5.79 -14.81 13.70
N GLU A 129 4.89 -14.28 14.53
CA GLU A 129 5.21 -13.77 15.86
C GLU A 129 5.62 -14.90 16.81
N GLY A 130 4.81 -15.96 16.90
CA GLY A 130 5.10 -17.14 17.72
C GLY A 130 6.40 -17.84 17.34
N LEU A 131 6.78 -17.82 16.05
CA LEU A 131 8.04 -18.36 15.54
C LEU A 131 9.27 -17.50 15.87
N GLY A 132 9.08 -16.34 16.50
CA GLY A 132 10.18 -15.45 16.89
C GLY A 132 10.85 -14.76 15.71
N VAL A 133 10.17 -14.57 14.58
CA VAL A 133 10.72 -13.82 13.43
C VAL A 133 11.07 -12.39 13.85
N PHE A 134 10.37 -11.84 14.85
CA PHE A 134 10.68 -10.53 15.43
C PHE A 134 12.02 -10.49 16.21
N ARG A 135 12.61 -11.62 16.61
CA ARG A 135 13.99 -11.65 17.16
C ARG A 135 15.03 -11.30 16.09
N TYR A 136 14.77 -11.60 14.83
CA TYR A 136 15.65 -11.17 13.73
C TYR A 136 15.60 -9.65 13.52
N LEU A 137 14.49 -8.99 13.89
CA LEU A 137 14.42 -7.52 13.85
C LEU A 137 15.41 -6.88 14.81
N ALA A 138 15.65 -7.49 15.98
CA ALA A 138 16.63 -7.00 16.94
C ALA A 138 18.07 -7.10 16.39
N LEU A 139 18.38 -8.17 15.65
CA LEU A 139 19.69 -8.33 15.00
C LEU A 139 19.88 -7.30 13.87
N VAL A 140 18.85 -7.10 13.05
CA VAL A 140 18.88 -6.08 11.99
C VAL A 140 18.98 -4.68 12.57
N ALA A 141 18.26 -4.40 13.67
CA ALA A 141 18.31 -3.11 14.35
C ALA A 141 19.72 -2.83 14.91
N GLY A 142 20.31 -3.81 15.60
CA GLY A 142 21.69 -3.71 16.10
C GLY A 142 22.73 -3.50 14.98
N GLY A 143 22.54 -4.15 13.82
CA GLY A 143 23.43 -3.99 12.66
C GLY A 143 23.42 -2.59 12.02
N ILE A 144 22.39 -1.77 12.28
CA ILE A 144 22.23 -0.42 11.74
C ILE A 144 22.52 0.65 12.83
N GLY A 145 22.99 0.20 14.01
CA GLY A 145 23.31 1.08 15.14
C GLY A 145 22.09 1.62 15.87
N LEU A 146 20.95 0.91 15.83
CA LEU A 146 19.76 1.25 16.62
C LEU A 146 19.88 0.68 18.03
N SER A 147 19.43 1.44 19.03
CA SER A 147 19.30 1.00 20.42
C SER A 147 18.29 -0.14 20.56
N SER A 148 18.47 -0.97 21.59
CA SER A 148 17.53 -2.04 21.93
C SER A 148 16.14 -1.52 22.32
N GLU A 149 16.04 -0.25 22.73
CA GLU A 149 14.77 0.41 23.10
C GLU A 149 13.79 0.55 21.93
N VAL A 150 14.31 0.42 20.71
CA VAL A 150 13.57 0.61 19.47
C VAL A 150 12.83 -0.67 19.05
N VAL A 151 13.25 -1.84 19.52
CA VAL A 151 12.69 -3.13 19.11
C VAL A 151 11.17 -3.24 19.36
N PRO A 152 10.62 -2.82 20.52
CA PRO A 152 9.18 -2.79 20.75
C PRO A 152 8.43 -1.87 19.79
N VAL A 153 9.04 -0.76 19.36
CA VAL A 153 8.45 0.15 18.36
C VAL A 153 8.25 -0.57 17.04
N ILE A 154 9.26 -1.33 16.59
CA ILE A 154 9.22 -2.06 15.34
C ILE A 154 8.12 -3.13 15.38
N ALA A 155 8.06 -3.91 16.46
CA ALA A 155 7.02 -4.92 16.64
C ALA A 155 5.61 -4.32 16.63
N SER A 156 5.39 -3.27 17.44
CA SER A 156 4.10 -2.57 17.51
C SER A 156 3.68 -1.94 16.19
N TYR A 157 4.62 -1.39 15.43
CA TYR A 157 4.34 -0.78 14.13
C TYR A 157 3.86 -1.81 13.10
N ILE A 158 4.47 -2.99 13.07
CA ILE A 158 4.10 -4.07 12.14
C ILE A 158 2.63 -4.46 12.34
N ILE A 159 2.19 -4.54 13.60
CA ILE A 159 0.80 -4.82 14.00
C ILE A 159 -0.11 -3.63 13.64
N SER A 160 0.25 -2.43 14.12
CA SER A 160 -0.52 -1.21 13.93
C SER A 160 0.42 -0.01 13.75
N PRO A 161 0.44 0.62 12.56
CA PRO A 161 1.28 1.78 12.29
C PRO A 161 1.05 2.91 13.29
N ILE A 162 -0.19 3.13 13.72
CA ILE A 162 -0.52 4.21 14.67
C ILE A 162 0.12 3.91 16.03
N MET A 163 0.04 2.67 16.52
CA MET A 163 0.66 2.29 17.80
C MET A 163 2.17 2.42 17.75
N GLY A 164 2.80 1.92 16.68
CA GLY A 164 4.25 2.04 16.50
C GLY A 164 4.70 3.50 16.39
N LEU A 165 4.00 4.33 15.62
CA LEU A 165 4.31 5.76 15.51
C LEU A 165 4.17 6.49 16.85
N SER A 166 3.14 6.17 17.64
CA SER A 166 2.96 6.75 18.97
C SER A 166 4.07 6.35 19.94
N MET A 167 4.49 5.09 19.93
CA MET A 167 5.62 4.64 20.76
C MET A 167 6.94 5.29 20.33
N LEU A 168 7.18 5.39 19.03
CA LEU A 168 8.35 6.07 18.49
C LEU A 168 8.41 7.53 18.93
N ALA A 169 7.27 8.22 18.81
CA ALA A 169 7.15 9.62 19.19
C ALA A 169 7.37 9.81 20.70
N ALA A 170 6.86 8.90 21.54
CA ALA A 170 7.07 8.95 22.97
C ALA A 170 8.56 8.80 23.34
N LEU A 171 9.26 7.82 22.76
CA LEU A 171 10.71 7.63 23.00
C LEU A 171 11.53 8.85 22.55
N TYR A 172 11.18 9.45 21.42
CA TYR A 172 11.84 10.65 20.93
C TYR A 172 11.59 11.87 21.83
N GLN A 173 10.34 12.08 22.26
CA GLN A 173 9.98 13.22 23.13
C GLN A 173 10.55 13.09 24.54
N GLN A 174 10.74 11.87 25.05
CA GLN A 174 11.41 11.61 26.32
C GLN A 174 12.93 11.79 26.25
N GLY A 175 13.49 11.96 25.04
CA GLY A 175 14.93 12.12 24.84
C GLY A 175 15.72 10.81 24.91
N ASN A 176 15.04 9.66 24.92
CA ASN A 176 15.68 8.35 24.99
C ASN A 176 16.41 7.98 23.68
N ILE A 177 15.91 8.49 22.55
CA ILE A 177 16.50 8.27 21.23
C ILE A 177 16.76 9.60 20.53
N LEU A 178 17.85 9.65 19.76
CA LEU A 178 18.20 10.82 18.95
C LEU A 178 17.31 10.92 17.71
N LEU A 179 17.21 12.11 17.12
CA LEU A 179 16.43 12.32 15.90
C LEU A 179 16.88 11.36 14.77
N ASN A 180 18.18 11.21 14.57
CA ASN A 180 18.72 10.35 13.51
C ASN A 180 18.33 8.87 13.72
N GLU A 181 18.32 8.43 14.98
CA GLU A 181 17.89 7.09 15.37
C GLU A 181 16.39 6.88 15.18
N ALA A 182 15.57 7.88 15.54
CA ALA A 182 14.14 7.84 15.31
C ALA A 182 13.78 7.79 13.82
N LEU A 183 14.51 8.52 12.96
CA LEU A 183 14.34 8.49 11.50
C LEU A 183 14.68 7.12 10.92
N LYS A 184 15.83 6.55 11.30
CA LYS A 184 16.25 5.18 10.90
C LYS A 184 15.23 4.15 11.33
N THR A 185 14.76 4.25 12.57
CA THR A 185 13.69 3.40 13.11
C THR A 185 12.45 3.48 12.24
N MET A 186 11.95 4.69 11.97
CA MET A 186 10.71 4.88 11.22
C MET A 186 10.77 4.30 9.80
N LEU A 187 11.94 4.41 9.16
CA LEU A 187 12.18 3.80 7.86
C LEU A 187 12.16 2.28 7.94
N LEU A 188 12.85 1.73 8.93
CA LEU A 188 12.93 0.29 9.16
C LEU A 188 11.56 -0.31 9.46
N THR A 189 10.80 0.29 10.37
CA THR A 189 9.43 -0.16 10.71
C THR A 189 8.52 -0.13 9.51
N SER A 190 8.59 0.94 8.72
CA SER A 190 7.79 1.07 7.50
C SER A 190 8.16 0.01 6.47
N LEU A 191 9.45 -0.33 6.33
CA LEU A 191 9.93 -1.38 5.43
C LEU A 191 9.35 -2.76 5.82
N PHE A 192 9.38 -3.10 7.11
CA PHE A 192 8.81 -4.35 7.62
C PHE A 192 7.28 -4.39 7.57
N HIS A 193 6.62 -3.23 7.61
CA HIS A 193 5.17 -3.14 7.48
C HIS A 193 4.68 -3.31 6.02
N LEU A 194 5.51 -3.00 5.01
CA LEU A 194 5.12 -3.10 3.60
C LEU A 194 4.62 -4.49 3.16
N PRO A 195 5.28 -5.60 3.50
CA PRO A 195 4.78 -6.93 3.14
C PRO A 195 3.41 -7.21 3.76
N VAL A 196 3.26 -6.89 5.05
CA VAL A 196 2.01 -7.09 5.81
C VAL A 196 0.85 -6.32 5.19
N ILE A 197 1.04 -5.03 4.91
CA ILE A 197 -0.01 -4.20 4.32
C ILE A 197 -0.33 -4.65 2.89
N THR A 198 0.68 -5.09 2.13
CA THR A 198 0.49 -5.58 0.76
C THR A 198 -0.31 -6.87 0.75
N LEU A 199 0.00 -7.83 1.63
CA LEU A 199 -0.77 -9.06 1.83
C LEU A 199 -2.23 -8.76 2.21
N ARG A 200 -2.44 -7.82 3.14
CA ARG A 200 -3.77 -7.40 3.58
C ARG A 200 -4.60 -6.83 2.43
N PHE A 201 -4.02 -5.91 1.65
CA PHE A 201 -4.71 -5.31 0.50
C PHE A 201 -4.78 -6.21 -0.72
N LEU A 202 -3.93 -7.23 -0.81
CA LEU A 202 -3.94 -8.22 -1.88
C LEU A 202 -5.32 -8.88 -1.94
N GLY A 203 -5.81 -9.35 -0.81
CA GLY A 203 -7.15 -9.97 -0.69
C GLY A 203 -8.31 -9.06 -1.07
N THR A 204 -8.25 -7.80 -0.67
CA THR A 204 -9.40 -6.88 -0.72
C THR A 204 -9.46 -6.10 -2.03
N TYR A 205 -8.41 -5.33 -2.32
CA TYR A 205 -8.39 -4.38 -3.42
C TYR A 205 -7.84 -5.03 -4.69
N TYR A 206 -6.68 -5.66 -4.60
CA TYR A 206 -5.97 -6.14 -5.80
C TYR A 206 -6.64 -7.37 -6.41
N LEU A 207 -6.91 -8.41 -5.63
CA LEU A 207 -7.57 -9.63 -6.09
C LEU A 207 -9.07 -9.43 -6.27
N GLY A 208 -9.71 -8.66 -5.38
CA GLY A 208 -11.17 -8.46 -5.39
C GLY A 208 -11.64 -7.65 -6.58
N VAL A 209 -10.89 -6.61 -6.95
CA VAL A 209 -11.21 -5.75 -8.10
C VAL A 209 -10.59 -6.37 -9.36
N TYR A 210 -9.27 -6.48 -9.46
CA TYR A 210 -8.57 -6.81 -10.71
C TYR A 210 -8.38 -8.32 -10.99
N GLY A 211 -8.88 -9.19 -10.11
CA GLY A 211 -8.72 -10.64 -10.25
C GLY A 211 -7.31 -11.14 -9.91
N PRO A 212 -7.09 -12.47 -9.93
CA PRO A 212 -5.88 -13.08 -9.36
C PRO A 212 -4.58 -12.75 -10.09
N ARG A 213 -4.53 -12.90 -11.42
CA ARG A 213 -3.29 -12.71 -12.18
C ARG A 213 -2.82 -11.26 -12.20
N LEU A 214 -3.75 -10.33 -12.44
CA LEU A 214 -3.43 -8.90 -12.55
C LEU A 214 -3.27 -8.25 -11.18
N GLY A 215 -4.10 -8.64 -10.20
CA GLY A 215 -4.00 -8.17 -8.83
C GLY A 215 -2.64 -8.47 -8.21
N ILE A 216 -2.12 -9.69 -8.40
CA ILE A 216 -0.79 -10.07 -7.90
C ILE A 216 0.31 -9.27 -8.59
N LYS A 217 0.28 -9.12 -9.92
CA LYS A 217 1.25 -8.30 -10.66
C LYS A 217 1.24 -6.84 -10.19
N LEU A 218 0.04 -6.27 -10.03
CA LEU A 218 -0.15 -4.89 -9.58
C LEU A 218 0.37 -4.68 -8.15
N ALA A 219 0.08 -5.61 -7.24
CA ALA A 219 0.60 -5.58 -5.88
C ALA A 219 2.12 -5.72 -5.83
N ALA A 220 2.71 -6.64 -6.62
CA ALA A 220 4.15 -6.85 -6.70
C ALA A 220 4.88 -5.60 -7.22
N ILE A 221 4.38 -4.96 -8.29
CA ILE A 221 4.96 -3.72 -8.82
C ILE A 221 4.85 -2.59 -7.80
N SER A 222 3.68 -2.42 -7.17
CA SER A 222 3.46 -1.39 -6.15
C SER A 222 4.38 -1.58 -4.94
N PHE A 223 4.56 -2.83 -4.51
CA PHE A 223 5.48 -3.22 -3.43
C PHE A 223 6.94 -2.94 -3.81
N ALA A 224 7.38 -3.33 -5.00
CA ALA A 224 8.75 -3.10 -5.48
C ALA A 224 9.09 -1.61 -5.61
N LEU A 225 8.17 -0.79 -6.10
CA LEU A 225 8.38 0.66 -6.16
C LEU A 225 8.48 1.28 -4.77
N SER A 226 7.63 0.82 -3.84
CA SER A 226 7.71 1.26 -2.45
C SER A 226 9.02 0.85 -1.81
N ILE A 227 9.41 -0.43 -1.89
CA ILE A 227 10.62 -0.93 -1.22
C ILE A 227 11.88 -0.21 -1.70
N LEU A 228 11.97 0.08 -3.00
CA LEU A 228 13.09 0.82 -3.59
C LEU A 228 13.25 2.21 -2.96
N VAL A 229 12.14 2.92 -2.76
CA VAL A 229 12.15 4.23 -2.12
C VAL A 229 12.60 4.15 -0.67
N TYR A 230 12.02 3.24 0.13
CA TYR A 230 12.37 3.11 1.54
C TYR A 230 13.84 2.71 1.74
N ILE A 231 14.34 1.76 0.94
CA ILE A 231 15.75 1.35 0.98
C ILE A 231 16.66 2.51 0.56
N GLY A 232 16.30 3.24 -0.51
CA GLY A 232 17.06 4.41 -0.96
C GLY A 232 17.15 5.49 0.13
N CYS A 233 16.05 5.83 0.78
CA CYS A 233 16.03 6.80 1.88
C CYS A 233 16.82 6.32 3.09
N LEU A 234 16.73 5.03 3.43
CA LEU A 234 17.50 4.44 4.54
C LEU A 234 18.99 4.49 4.26
N PHE A 235 19.41 4.19 3.03
CA PHE A 235 20.82 4.28 2.64
C PHE A 235 21.35 5.71 2.73
N VAL A 236 20.58 6.70 2.25
CA VAL A 236 20.97 8.13 2.36
C VAL A 236 21.17 8.53 3.82
N ILE A 237 20.28 8.14 4.73
CA ILE A 237 20.39 8.46 6.15
C ILE A 237 21.50 7.67 6.87
N LEU A 238 21.90 6.52 6.33
CA LEU A 238 23.02 5.76 6.89
C LEU A 238 24.38 6.37 6.51
N VAL A 239 24.45 7.00 5.34
CA VAL A 239 25.67 7.62 4.80
C VAL A 239 25.91 9.02 5.38
N ILE A 240 24.84 9.72 5.78
CA ILE A 240 24.89 11.04 6.44
C ILE A 240 25.12 10.88 7.95
#